data_AF-A0A2S9G087-F1
#
_entry.id   AF-A0A2S9G087-F1
#
_cell.length_a   1.000
_cell.length_b   1.000
_cell.length_c   1.000
_cell.angle_alpha   90.00
_cell.angle_beta   90.00
_cell.angle_gamma   90.00
#
_symmetry.space_group_name_H-M   'P 1'
#
loop_
_entity.id
_entity.type
_entity.pdbx_description
1 polymer ?
#
loop_
_entity_poly.entity_id
_entity_poly.type
_entity_poly.pdbx_seq_one_letter_code
_entity_poly.pdbx_strand_id
1 'polypeptide(L)' 'MTGLKRSESITVAVPPEQLYALVSDVTRMGEWSPVCRACWWDEGD' A
#
# COMPACT_ATOMS: atom_id res chain seq x y z
N MET A 1 -15.78 -24.51 2.25
CA MET A 1 -15.19 -23.39 3.02
C MET A 1 -15.44 -22.11 2.24
N THR A 2 -16.38 -21.29 2.69
CA THR A 2 -16.65 -19.98 2.06
C THR A 2 -15.57 -19.01 2.53
N GLY A 3 -14.77 -18.47 1.60
CA GLY A 3 -13.70 -17.53 1.94
C GLY A 3 -14.25 -16.17 2.38
N LEU A 4 -13.72 -15.62 3.48
CA LEU A 4 -14.02 -14.25 3.91
C LEU A 4 -13.45 -13.25 2.89
N LYS A 5 -14.24 -12.27 2.47
CA LYS A 5 -13.83 -11.16 1.59
C LYS A 5 -14.25 -9.83 2.21
N ARG A 6 -13.38 -8.81 2.15
CA ARG A 6 -13.64 -7.44 2.62
C ARG A 6 -13.05 -6.44 1.63
N SER A 7 -13.71 -5.30 1.46
CA SER A 7 -13.24 -4.16 0.67
C SER A 7 -13.63 -2.86 1.38
N GLU A 8 -12.78 -1.85 1.28
CA GLU A 8 -12.96 -0.51 1.87
C GLU A 8 -12.45 0.54 0.89
N SER A 9 -12.89 1.79 1.04
CA SER A 9 -12.43 2.89 0.18
C SER A 9 -12.38 4.21 0.93
N ILE A 10 -11.44 5.08 0.56
CA ILE A 10 -11.33 6.47 1.04
C ILE A 10 -10.99 7.36 -0.16
N THR A 11 -11.38 8.65 -0.09
CA THR A 11 -10.96 9.66 -1.08
C THR A 11 -9.71 10.39 -0.60
N VAL A 12 -8.74 10.59 -1.49
CA VAL A 12 -7.53 11.38 -1.25
C VAL A 12 -7.47 12.50 -2.28
N ALA A 13 -7.26 13.74 -1.84
CA ALA A 13 -7.31 14.93 -2.68
C ALA A 13 -5.99 15.18 -3.43
N VAL A 14 -5.55 14.21 -4.23
CA VAL A 14 -4.36 14.29 -5.07
C VAL A 14 -4.60 13.59 -6.42
N PRO A 15 -3.83 13.90 -7.46
CA PRO A 15 -3.91 13.15 -8.71
C PRO A 15 -3.60 11.65 -8.52
N PRO A 16 -4.29 10.74 -9.22
CA PRO A 16 -4.13 9.29 -9.03
C PRO A 16 -2.70 8.79 -9.24
N GLU A 17 -1.98 9.35 -10.21
CA GLU A 17 -0.59 8.99 -10.53
C GLU A 17 0.36 9.32 -9.37
N GLN A 18 0.11 10.43 -8.66
CA GLN A 18 0.89 10.82 -7.50
C GLN A 18 0.62 9.88 -6.32
N LEU A 19 -0.65 9.55 -6.06
CA LEU A 19 -1.00 8.62 -5.00
C LEU A 19 -0.45 7.22 -5.28
N TYR A 20 -0.58 6.76 -6.53
CA TYR A 20 -0.09 5.44 -6.93
C TYR A 20 1.42 5.36 -6.76
N ALA A 21 2.19 6.32 -7.29
CA ALA A 21 3.64 6.35 -7.13
C ALA A 21 4.09 6.36 -5.66
N LEU A 22 3.31 6.98 -4.77
CA LEU A 22 3.55 6.95 -3.33
C LEU A 22 3.33 5.54 -2.75
N VAL A 23 2.18 4.91 -2.99
CA VAL A 23 1.82 3.64 -2.32
C VAL A 23 2.37 2.39 -3.02
N SER A 24 2.73 2.48 -4.31
CA SER A 24 3.24 1.35 -5.08
C SER A 24 4.69 1.04 -4.76
N ASP A 25 5.49 2.02 -4.33
CA ASP A 25 6.85 1.78 -3.85
C ASP A 25 6.83 1.37 -2.38
N VAL A 26 6.75 0.06 -2.13
CA VAL A 26 6.65 -0.49 -0.78
C VAL A 26 7.88 -0.19 0.07
N THR A 27 9.04 0.08 -0.53
CA THR A 27 10.28 0.36 0.22
C THR A 27 10.18 1.64 1.05
N ARG A 28 9.31 2.56 0.64
CA ARG A 28 9.08 3.84 1.31
C ARG A 28 8.00 3.79 2.40
N MET A 29 7.40 2.63 2.67
CA MET A 29 6.29 2.48 3.62
C MET A 29 6.60 3.06 5.01
N GLY A 30 7.87 3.04 5.44
CA GLY A 30 8.34 3.63 6.69
C GLY A 30 8.21 5.16 6.81
N GLU A 31 8.02 5.88 5.70
CA GLU A 31 7.89 7.35 5.69
C GLU A 31 6.52 7.82 6.19
N TRP A 32 5.45 7.03 5.97
CA TRP A 32 4.07 7.46 6.26
C TRP A 32 3.27 6.49 7.11
N SER A 33 3.63 5.21 7.16
CA SER A 33 2.83 4.23 7.90
C SER A 33 3.13 4.29 9.41
N PRO A 34 2.10 4.35 10.26
CA PRO A 34 2.29 4.33 11.72
C PRO A 34 2.71 2.94 12.25
N VAL A 35 2.47 1.86 11.48
CA VAL A 35 2.64 0.46 11.90
C VAL A 35 3.73 -0.26 11.12
N CYS A 36 3.55 -0.46 9.81
CA CYS A 36 4.58 -1.04 8.94
C CYS A 36 5.72 -0.05 8.76
N ARG A 37 6.90 -0.36 9.32
CA ARG A 37 8.07 0.55 9.32
C ARG A 37 9.06 0.30 8.19
N ALA A 38 9.03 -0.88 7.57
CA ALA A 38 9.86 -1.23 6.43
C ALA A 38 9.18 -2.36 5.64
N CYS A 39 9.31 -2.30 4.32
CA CYS A 39 8.97 -3.39 3.41
C CYS A 39 10.05 -3.48 2.33
N TRP A 40 10.15 -4.65 1.69
CA TRP A 40 11.06 -4.89 0.58
C TRP A 40 10.34 -5.68 -0.48
N TRP A 41 10.87 -5.60 -1.69
CA TRP A 41 10.47 -6.50 -2.77
C TRP A 41 11.13 -7.85 -2.52
N ASP A 42 10.33 -8.90 -2.57
CA ASP A 42 10.80 -10.27 -2.65
C ASP A 42 10.86 -10.65 -4.13
N GLU A 43 11.96 -11.26 -4.58
CA GLU A 43 12.13 -11.66 -5.98
C GLU A 43 11.18 -12.80 -6.37
N GLY A 44 10.62 -13.50 -5.37
CA GLY A 44 9.68 -14.59 -5.55
C GLY A 44 10.38 -15.83 -6.10
N ASP A 45 10.53 -16.86 -5.26
CA ASP A 45 10.92 -18.21 -5.71
C ASP A 45 9.80 -18.88 -6.53
#